data_AF-A0A7C9EST6-F1
#
_entry.id   AF-A0A7C9EST6-F1
#
_cell.length_a   1.000
_cell.length_b   1.000
_cell.length_c   1.000
_cell.angle_alpha   90.00
_cell.angle_beta   90.00
_cell.angle_gamma   90.00
#
_symmetry.space_group_name_H-M   'P 1'
#
loop_
_entity.id
_entity.type
_entity.pdbx_description
1 polymer ?
#
loop_
_entity_poly.entity_id
_entity_poly.type
_entity_poly.pdbx_seq_one_letter_code
_entity_poly.pdbx_strand_id
1 'polypeptide(L)'
;MDSRDSSVSVATVPDDDGVVSVTASLAKEASVLFQSEKYLECVQVLNQLLEKKQDDPKILHNMAVAEFFHDGCSDPKKLIEILVDVKKKSEDLARASREQAEPMTQTTSKAVSGAKGNGLPNNGCVVFADEFDPSVAALNIATILFHLHEYPKALSVLEPLFQNIEPIDETTALHVCLLLLDAAFVTQDASKFADVINYLEKAFGVSYKP
;
A
#
# COMPACT_ATOMS: atom_id res chain seq x y z
N MET A 1 -23.46 -45.39 40.11
CA MET A 1 -23.52 -45.71 38.67
C MET A 1 -24.66 -44.88 38.11
N ASP A 2 -24.51 -43.74 37.45
CA ASP A 2 -23.35 -43.04 36.91
C ASP A 2 -23.67 -41.54 36.89
N SER A 3 -22.83 -40.71 37.48
CA SER A 3 -22.89 -39.25 37.32
C SER A 3 -21.98 -38.88 36.16
N ARG A 4 -22.57 -38.41 35.05
CA ARG A 4 -21.83 -37.90 33.89
C ARG A 4 -21.35 -36.48 34.19
N ASP A 5 -20.05 -36.32 34.30
CA ASP A 5 -19.38 -35.02 34.15
C ASP A 5 -19.59 -34.51 32.73
N SER A 6 -20.24 -33.34 32.61
CA SER A 6 -20.19 -32.54 31.39
C SER A 6 -19.03 -31.56 31.51
N SER A 7 -17.88 -31.96 30.96
CA SER A 7 -16.75 -31.09 30.70
C SER A 7 -17.14 -30.02 29.68
N VAL A 8 -17.41 -28.81 30.15
CA VAL A 8 -17.54 -27.63 29.28
C VAL A 8 -16.14 -27.24 28.82
N SER A 9 -15.83 -27.56 27.57
CA SER A 9 -14.69 -27.02 26.85
C SER A 9 -14.90 -25.52 26.64
N VAL A 10 -14.18 -24.72 27.43
CA VAL A 10 -14.05 -23.27 27.21
C VAL A 10 -13.37 -23.07 25.86
N ALA A 11 -14.14 -22.63 24.88
CA ALA A 11 -13.61 -22.11 23.63
C ALA A 11 -12.87 -20.80 23.94
N THR A 12 -11.54 -20.84 23.87
CA THR A 12 -10.71 -19.64 23.83
C THR A 12 -11.01 -18.90 22.53
N VAL A 13 -11.79 -17.84 22.64
CA VAL A 13 -11.89 -16.80 21.61
C VAL A 13 -10.47 -16.23 21.45
N PRO A 14 -9.89 -16.17 20.24
CA PRO A 14 -8.59 -15.54 20.07
C PRO A 14 -8.73 -14.05 20.40
N ASP A 15 -7.88 -13.57 21.31
CA ASP A 15 -7.66 -12.15 21.62
C ASP A 15 -7.12 -11.45 20.35
N ASP A 16 -8.00 -11.17 19.40
CA ASP A 16 -7.72 -10.43 18.17
C ASP A 16 -7.15 -9.03 18.49
N ASP A 17 -7.68 -8.40 19.55
CA ASP A 17 -7.25 -7.09 20.04
C ASP A 17 -5.80 -7.08 20.56
N GLY A 18 -5.37 -8.18 21.18
CA GLY A 18 -4.00 -8.36 21.66
C GLY A 18 -2.99 -8.54 20.52
N VAL A 19 -3.36 -9.26 19.47
CA VAL A 19 -2.49 -9.48 18.29
C VAL A 19 -2.33 -8.18 17.49
N VAL A 20 -3.42 -7.42 17.29
CA VAL A 20 -3.37 -6.12 16.61
C VAL A 20 -2.44 -5.15 17.33
N SER A 21 -2.53 -5.06 18.65
CA SER A 21 -1.63 -4.22 19.48
C SER A 21 -0.15 -4.61 19.33
N VAL A 22 0.17 -5.90 19.32
CA VAL A 22 1.54 -6.38 19.12
C VAL A 22 2.05 -6.04 17.71
N THR A 23 1.24 -6.26 16.67
CA THR A 23 1.66 -5.94 15.28
C THR A 23 1.92 -4.45 15.08
N ALA A 24 1.11 -3.57 15.69
CA ALA A 24 1.32 -2.13 15.64
C ALA A 24 2.62 -1.71 16.35
N SER A 25 2.94 -2.33 17.50
CA SER A 25 4.18 -2.06 18.23
C SER A 25 5.43 -2.43 17.41
N LEU A 26 5.43 -3.61 16.78
CA LEU A 26 6.50 -4.08 15.90
C LEU A 26 6.65 -3.19 14.66
N ALA A 27 5.54 -2.78 14.04
CA ALA A 27 5.58 -1.86 12.89
C ALA A 27 6.21 -0.50 13.27
N LYS A 28 5.86 0.03 14.45
CA LYS A 28 6.45 1.27 14.96
C LYS A 28 7.94 1.10 15.26
N GLU A 29 8.34 0.00 15.85
CA GLU A 29 9.75 -0.32 16.11
C GLU A 29 10.55 -0.43 14.80
N ALA A 30 10.06 -1.18 13.81
CA ALA A 30 10.68 -1.30 12.50
C ALA A 30 10.87 0.07 11.83
N SER A 31 9.88 0.96 11.93
CA SER A 31 9.97 2.33 11.41
C SER A 31 11.07 3.14 12.08
N VAL A 32 11.19 3.08 13.42
CA VAL A 32 12.25 3.77 14.17
C VAL A 32 13.64 3.23 13.81
N LEU A 33 13.76 1.91 13.69
CA LEU A 33 15.02 1.26 13.31
C LEU A 33 15.46 1.67 11.90
N PHE A 34 14.54 1.71 10.94
CA PHE A 34 14.82 2.17 9.58
C PHE A 34 15.29 3.64 9.56
N GLN A 35 14.59 4.53 10.29
CA GLN A 35 14.97 5.94 10.41
C GLN A 35 16.31 6.17 11.13
N SER A 36 16.72 5.21 11.96
CA SER A 36 17.99 5.24 12.68
C SER A 36 19.12 4.54 11.91
N GLU A 37 18.92 4.21 10.63
CA GLU A 37 19.86 3.50 9.76
C GLU A 37 20.25 2.09 10.25
N LYS A 38 19.44 1.52 11.15
CA LYS A 38 19.66 0.18 11.72
C LYS A 38 18.93 -0.87 10.89
N TYR A 39 19.31 -0.98 9.62
CA TYR A 39 18.59 -1.77 8.63
C TYR A 39 18.53 -3.27 8.95
N LEU A 40 19.62 -3.85 9.47
CA LEU A 40 19.64 -5.27 9.84
C LEU A 40 18.64 -5.59 10.97
N GLU A 41 18.58 -4.73 12.01
CA GLU A 41 17.63 -4.86 13.11
C GLU A 41 16.20 -4.62 12.62
N CYS A 42 16.00 -3.65 11.71
CA CYS A 42 14.72 -3.40 11.06
C CYS A 42 14.20 -4.65 10.34
N VAL A 43 15.04 -5.33 9.54
CA VAL A 43 14.69 -6.57 8.84
C VAL A 43 14.30 -7.67 9.82
N GLN A 44 14.98 -7.80 10.97
CA GLN A 44 14.62 -8.78 11.98
C GLN A 44 13.22 -8.53 12.58
N VAL A 45 12.89 -7.27 12.87
CA VAL A 45 11.55 -6.89 13.37
C VAL A 45 10.48 -7.10 12.29
N LEU A 46 10.77 -6.77 11.03
CA LEU A 46 9.86 -7.01 9.91
C LEU A 46 9.58 -8.50 9.68
N ASN A 47 10.57 -9.37 9.85
CA ASN A 47 10.36 -10.83 9.81
C ASN A 47 9.41 -11.30 10.93
N GLN A 48 9.56 -10.80 12.16
CA GLN A 48 8.63 -11.12 13.26
C GLN A 48 7.20 -10.64 12.96
N LEU A 49 7.06 -9.50 12.28
CA LEU A 49 5.77 -8.98 11.86
C LEU A 49 5.16 -9.85 10.73
N LEU A 50 5.98 -10.32 9.79
CA LEU A 50 5.57 -11.18 8.69
C LEU A 50 5.05 -12.54 9.16
N GLU A 51 5.62 -13.10 10.24
CA GLU A 51 5.12 -14.33 10.87
C GLU A 51 3.67 -14.19 11.39
N LYS A 52 3.27 -12.96 11.78
CA LYS A 52 1.92 -12.65 12.28
C LYS A 52 0.95 -12.23 11.18
N LYS A 53 1.47 -11.60 10.12
CA LYS A 53 0.72 -11.15 8.95
C LYS A 53 1.34 -11.74 7.69
N GLN A 54 1.11 -13.04 7.50
CA GLN A 54 1.69 -13.75 6.36
C GLN A 54 1.27 -13.07 5.06
N ASP A 55 2.21 -13.01 4.13
CA ASP A 55 1.99 -12.51 2.78
C ASP A 55 1.57 -11.03 2.67
N ASP A 56 1.67 -10.23 3.74
CA ASP A 56 1.35 -8.80 3.71
C ASP A 56 2.29 -8.02 2.76
N PRO A 57 1.77 -7.37 1.70
CA PRO A 57 2.59 -6.69 0.70
C PRO A 57 3.37 -5.49 1.28
N LYS A 58 2.85 -4.80 2.31
CA LYS A 58 3.52 -3.67 2.95
C LYS A 58 4.75 -4.11 3.74
N ILE A 59 4.64 -5.24 4.43
CA ILE A 59 5.79 -5.83 5.14
C ILE A 59 6.86 -6.27 4.14
N LEU A 60 6.46 -6.98 3.08
CA LEU A 60 7.37 -7.43 2.03
C LEU A 60 8.08 -6.24 1.33
N HIS A 61 7.33 -5.17 1.03
CA HIS A 61 7.89 -3.93 0.49
C HIS A 61 8.97 -3.34 1.41
N ASN A 62 8.62 -3.08 2.68
CA ASN A 62 9.51 -2.44 3.63
C ASN A 62 10.75 -3.29 3.90
N MET A 63 10.59 -4.62 3.95
CA MET A 63 11.70 -5.55 4.15
C MET A 63 12.67 -5.51 2.97
N ALA A 64 12.17 -5.55 1.74
CA ALA A 64 13.01 -5.44 0.54
C ALA A 64 13.79 -4.12 0.49
N VAL A 65 13.13 -3.01 0.84
CA VAL A 65 13.80 -1.68 0.93
C VAL A 65 14.86 -1.68 2.03
N ALA A 66 14.56 -2.20 3.22
CA ALA A 66 15.53 -2.28 4.32
C ALA A 66 16.73 -3.17 3.99
N GLU A 67 16.53 -4.33 3.36
CA GLU A 67 17.62 -5.19 2.89
C GLU A 67 18.52 -4.49 1.87
N PHE A 68 17.92 -3.75 0.92
CA PHE A 68 18.67 -2.98 -0.07
C PHE A 68 19.51 -1.87 0.55
N PHE A 69 19.04 -1.20 1.60
CA PHE A 69 19.89 -0.23 2.31
C PHE A 69 20.95 -0.91 3.19
N HIS A 70 20.63 -2.08 3.76
CA HIS A 70 21.59 -2.83 4.58
C HIS A 70 22.83 -3.28 3.78
N ASP A 71 22.64 -3.73 2.55
CA ASP A 71 23.73 -4.22 1.70
C ASP A 71 24.49 -3.11 0.94
N GLY A 72 24.14 -1.84 1.19
CA GLY A 72 24.76 -0.70 0.52
C GLY A 72 24.28 -0.49 -0.91
N CYS A 73 23.00 -0.79 -1.18
CA CYS A 73 22.35 -0.64 -2.48
C CYS A 73 22.97 -1.52 -3.57
N SER A 74 23.32 -2.76 -3.23
CA SER A 74 24.22 -3.59 -4.04
C SER A 74 23.60 -4.10 -5.33
N ASP A 75 22.29 -4.40 -5.33
CA ASP A 75 21.56 -4.93 -6.48
C ASP A 75 20.22 -4.19 -6.70
N PRO A 76 20.25 -3.03 -7.37
CA PRO A 76 19.05 -2.25 -7.63
C PRO A 76 18.04 -2.95 -8.55
N LYS A 77 18.50 -3.89 -9.40
CA LYS A 77 17.63 -4.61 -10.33
C LYS A 77 16.80 -5.66 -9.61
N LYS A 78 17.42 -6.41 -8.69
CA LYS A 78 16.71 -7.33 -7.80
C LYS A 78 15.66 -6.59 -6.97
N LEU A 79 15.97 -5.40 -6.47
CA LEU A 79 14.97 -4.60 -5.74
C LEU A 79 13.78 -4.23 -6.64
N ILE A 80 14.01 -3.81 -7.89
CA ILE A 80 12.93 -3.53 -8.85
C ILE A 80 12.05 -4.77 -9.06
N GLU A 81 12.64 -5.95 -9.25
CA GLU A 81 11.87 -7.20 -9.43
C GLU A 81 10.94 -7.48 -8.26
N ILE A 82 11.45 -7.39 -7.03
CA ILE A 82 10.66 -7.60 -5.81
C ILE A 82 9.55 -6.55 -5.68
N LEU A 83 9.84 -5.27 -5.95
CA LEU A 83 8.85 -4.20 -5.87
C LEU A 83 7.74 -4.34 -6.92
N VAL A 84 8.05 -4.84 -8.12
CA VAL A 84 7.07 -5.15 -9.17
C VAL A 84 6.12 -6.25 -8.69
N ASP A 85 6.67 -7.31 -8.10
CA ASP A 85 5.86 -8.43 -7.57
C ASP A 85 4.96 -7.98 -6.42
N VAL A 86 5.48 -7.17 -5.50
CA VAL A 86 4.70 -6.61 -4.38
C VAL A 86 3.59 -5.70 -4.87
N LYS A 87 3.87 -4.80 -5.84
CA LYS A 87 2.87 -3.93 -6.46
C LYS A 87 1.75 -4.74 -7.11
N LYS A 88 2.10 -5.79 -7.86
CA LYS A 88 1.13 -6.68 -8.49
C LYS A 88 0.27 -7.38 -7.44
N LYS A 89 0.90 -7.88 -6.37
CA LYS A 89 0.21 -8.55 -5.25
C LYS A 89 -0.81 -7.64 -4.59
N SER A 90 -0.48 -6.37 -4.33
CA SER A 90 -1.42 -5.42 -3.75
C SER A 90 -2.58 -5.08 -4.69
N GLU A 91 -2.33 -4.93 -6.00
CA GLU A 91 -3.39 -4.70 -6.99
C GLU A 91 -4.35 -5.88 -7.11
N ASP A 92 -3.83 -7.11 -7.05
CA ASP A 92 -4.65 -8.33 -7.09
C ASP A 92 -5.51 -8.46 -5.82
N LEU A 93 -4.96 -8.10 -4.64
CA LEU A 93 -5.70 -8.07 -3.38
C LEU A 93 -6.81 -7.00 -3.40
N ALA A 94 -6.52 -5.80 -3.91
CA ALA A 94 -7.49 -4.73 -4.09
C ALA A 94 -8.65 -5.15 -5.01
N ARG A 95 -8.33 -5.87 -6.10
CA ARG A 95 -9.33 -6.40 -7.04
C ARG A 95 -10.21 -7.46 -6.38
N ALA A 96 -9.62 -8.42 -5.66
CA ALA A 96 -10.35 -9.47 -4.97
C ALA A 96 -11.31 -8.92 -3.90
N SER A 97 -10.90 -7.87 -3.17
CA SER A 97 -11.74 -7.18 -2.19
C SER A 97 -12.97 -6.51 -2.82
N ARG A 98 -12.83 -5.92 -4.01
CA ARG A 98 -13.96 -5.29 -4.74
C ARG A 98 -14.98 -6.32 -5.22
N GLU A 99 -14.53 -7.49 -5.68
CA GLU A 99 -15.40 -8.57 -6.15
C GLU A 99 -16.25 -9.18 -5.01
N GLN A 100 -15.77 -9.16 -3.78
CA GLN A 100 -16.54 -9.63 -2.61
C GLN A 100 -17.55 -8.59 -2.08
N ALA A 101 -17.42 -7.31 -2.45
CA ALA A 101 -18.26 -6.21 -1.97
C ALA A 101 -19.50 -5.95 -2.84
N GLU A 102 -19.62 -6.56 -4.02
CA GLU A 102 -20.82 -6.45 -4.87
C GLU A 102 -21.82 -7.59 -4.58
N PRO A 103 -23.00 -7.32 -3.99
CA PRO A 103 -24.10 -8.26 -4.08
C PRO A 103 -24.56 -8.29 -5.54
N MET A 104 -24.33 -9.41 -6.21
CA MET A 104 -24.71 -9.68 -7.59
C MET A 104 -26.21 -9.42 -7.83
N THR A 105 -26.58 -8.19 -8.19
CA THR A 105 -27.89 -7.88 -8.76
C THR A 105 -27.85 -8.07 -10.26
N GLN A 106 -27.76 -9.32 -10.72
CA GLN A 106 -28.23 -9.64 -12.07
C GLN A 106 -29.73 -9.96 -12.00
N THR A 107 -30.49 -8.92 -12.29
CA THR A 107 -31.91 -8.95 -12.57
C THR A 107 -32.14 -9.58 -13.95
N THR A 108 -32.75 -10.77 -14.00
CA THR A 108 -33.68 -11.14 -15.08
C THR A 108 -34.99 -11.65 -14.48
N SER A 109 -35.90 -10.70 -14.25
CA SER A 109 -37.37 -10.77 -14.34
C SER A 109 -38.10 -12.10 -14.05
N LYS A 110 -38.78 -12.19 -12.90
CA LYS A 110 -40.27 -12.15 -12.78
C LYS A 110 -40.77 -12.55 -11.38
N ALA A 111 -41.66 -11.69 -10.86
CA ALA A 111 -42.87 -11.98 -10.09
C ALA A 111 -42.79 -12.48 -8.63
N VAL A 112 -43.32 -11.62 -7.75
CA VAL A 112 -44.32 -11.89 -6.68
C VAL A 112 -43.83 -12.18 -5.24
N SER A 113 -44.21 -11.22 -4.39
CA SER A 113 -44.64 -11.33 -2.99
C SER A 113 -43.60 -11.45 -1.86
N GLY A 114 -43.46 -10.33 -1.13
CA GLY A 114 -43.79 -10.23 0.30
C GLY A 114 -42.85 -10.87 1.33
N ALA A 115 -42.17 -10.04 2.14
CA ALA A 115 -42.13 -10.16 3.61
C ALA A 115 -41.24 -9.06 4.23
N LYS A 116 -41.68 -8.57 5.38
CA LYS A 116 -40.95 -7.67 6.30
C LYS A 116 -39.63 -8.31 6.77
N GLY A 117 -38.58 -7.50 6.84
CA GLY A 117 -37.37 -7.81 7.59
C GLY A 117 -36.63 -6.52 7.92
N ASN A 118 -36.67 -6.11 9.19
CA ASN A 118 -35.81 -5.05 9.71
C ASN A 118 -34.36 -5.57 9.68
N GLY A 119 -33.54 -4.97 8.83
CA GLY A 119 -32.10 -5.15 8.81
C GLY A 119 -31.44 -3.79 8.64
N LEU A 120 -31.01 -3.22 9.76
CA LEU A 120 -30.15 -2.05 9.79
C LEU A 120 -28.87 -2.38 9.01
N PRO A 121 -28.42 -1.60 8.02
CA PRO A 121 -27.04 -1.70 7.59
C PRO A 121 -26.20 -1.19 8.77
N ASN A 122 -25.56 -2.12 9.48
CA ASN A 122 -24.65 -1.82 10.56
C ASN A 122 -23.48 -1.01 9.98
N ASN A 123 -23.55 0.29 10.21
CA ASN A 123 -22.45 1.22 10.02
C ASN A 123 -21.33 0.86 11.00
N GLY A 124 -20.10 0.76 10.51
CA GLY A 124 -18.93 0.91 11.35
C GLY A 124 -18.26 -0.40 11.79
N CYS A 125 -17.75 -1.15 10.83
CA CYS A 125 -16.38 -1.63 10.98
C CYS A 125 -15.67 -1.30 9.67
N VAL A 126 -15.36 -0.01 9.50
CA VAL A 126 -14.20 0.37 8.67
C VAL A 126 -13.02 -0.20 9.43
N VAL A 127 -12.76 -1.49 9.25
CA VAL A 127 -11.40 -1.99 9.40
C VAL A 127 -10.64 -1.03 8.51
N PHE A 128 -9.76 -0.21 9.08
CA PHE A 128 -8.66 0.35 8.33
C PHE A 128 -7.90 -0.87 7.82
N ALA A 129 -8.40 -1.47 6.73
CA ALA A 129 -7.61 -2.30 5.88
C ALA A 129 -6.52 -1.33 5.45
N ASP A 130 -5.38 -1.48 6.10
CA ASP A 130 -4.09 -0.90 5.78
C ASP A 130 -3.73 -1.41 4.38
N GLU A 131 -4.53 -1.01 3.39
CA GLU A 131 -4.41 -1.41 2.01
C GLU A 131 -3.14 -0.75 1.54
N PHE A 132 -2.13 -1.59 1.29
CA PHE A 132 -0.85 -1.13 0.81
C PHE A 132 -1.06 -0.37 -0.50
N ASP A 133 -0.75 0.93 -0.49
CA ASP A 133 -0.88 1.77 -1.67
C ASP A 133 0.16 1.36 -2.73
N PRO A 134 -0.26 0.80 -3.89
CA PRO A 134 0.65 0.40 -4.95
C PRO A 134 1.45 1.57 -5.53
N SER A 135 0.99 2.82 -5.32
CA SER A 135 1.65 4.04 -5.78
C SER A 135 3.02 4.23 -5.14
N VAL A 136 3.18 3.84 -3.87
CA VAL A 136 4.48 3.92 -3.16
C VAL A 136 5.49 2.95 -3.76
N ALA A 137 5.07 1.71 -4.04
CA ALA A 137 5.92 0.74 -4.73
C ALA A 137 6.31 1.22 -6.14
N ALA A 138 5.35 1.77 -6.88
CA ALA A 138 5.59 2.33 -8.22
C ALA A 138 6.56 3.52 -8.19
N LEU A 139 6.41 4.43 -7.23
CA LEU A 139 7.33 5.55 -7.02
C LEU A 139 8.75 5.04 -6.72
N ASN A 140 8.91 4.07 -5.82
CA ASN A 140 10.23 3.50 -5.52
C ASN A 140 10.87 2.83 -6.74
N ILE A 141 10.09 2.11 -7.57
CA ILE A 141 10.58 1.57 -8.84
C ILE A 141 11.08 2.69 -9.76
N ALA A 142 10.29 3.76 -9.92
CA ALA A 142 10.68 4.91 -10.75
C ALA A 142 11.96 5.59 -10.25
N THR A 143 12.10 5.77 -8.94
CA THR A 143 13.31 6.33 -8.31
C THR A 143 14.55 5.51 -8.62
N ILE A 144 14.46 4.17 -8.47
CA ILE A 144 15.59 3.29 -8.78
C ILE A 144 15.92 3.36 -10.28
N LEU A 145 14.92 3.28 -11.16
CA LEU A 145 15.11 3.40 -12.62
C LEU A 145 15.76 4.73 -13.01
N PHE A 146 15.37 5.83 -12.36
CA PHE A 146 15.95 7.14 -12.57
C PHE A 146 17.45 7.17 -12.19
N HIS A 147 17.81 6.60 -11.03
CA HIS A 147 19.22 6.50 -10.61
C HIS A 147 20.06 5.54 -11.47
N LEU A 148 19.41 4.58 -12.12
CA LEU A 148 20.04 3.72 -13.13
C LEU A 148 20.14 4.37 -14.52
N HIS A 149 19.72 5.64 -14.66
CA HIS A 149 19.65 6.38 -15.93
C HIS A 149 18.71 5.74 -16.97
N GLU A 150 17.80 4.87 -16.55
CA GLU A 150 16.78 4.28 -17.43
C GLU A 150 15.55 5.21 -17.52
N TYR A 151 15.78 6.46 -17.91
CA TYR A 151 14.76 7.52 -17.93
C TYR A 151 13.48 7.17 -18.70
N PRO A 152 13.52 6.50 -19.88
CA PRO A 152 12.29 6.10 -20.56
C PRO A 152 11.43 5.13 -19.73
N LYS A 153 12.06 4.23 -18.97
CA LYS A 153 11.33 3.30 -18.10
C LYS A 153 10.80 4.02 -16.86
N ALA A 154 11.59 4.90 -16.25
CA ALA A 154 11.13 5.72 -15.14
C ALA A 154 9.89 6.56 -15.53
N LEU A 155 9.93 7.22 -16.70
CA LEU A 155 8.79 7.95 -17.25
C LEU A 155 7.57 7.06 -17.49
N SER A 156 7.75 5.84 -18.02
CA SER A 156 6.64 4.89 -18.23
C SER A 156 5.92 4.47 -16.95
N VAL A 157 6.58 4.59 -15.79
CA VAL A 157 5.99 4.34 -14.47
C VAL A 157 5.39 5.61 -13.88
N LEU A 158 6.07 6.77 -14.02
CA LEU A 158 5.63 8.05 -13.46
C LEU A 158 4.40 8.64 -14.18
N GLU A 159 4.31 8.50 -15.49
CA GLU A 159 3.22 9.08 -16.27
C GLU A 159 1.84 8.55 -15.82
N PRO A 160 1.61 7.23 -15.68
CA PRO A 160 0.35 6.71 -15.14
C PRO A 160 0.02 7.18 -13.72
N LEU A 161 1.04 7.33 -12.85
CA LEU A 161 0.85 7.85 -11.49
C LEU A 161 0.38 9.31 -11.53
N PHE A 162 1.01 10.12 -12.37
CA PHE A 162 0.64 11.53 -12.53
C PHE A 162 -0.75 11.71 -13.15
N GLN A 163 -1.12 10.88 -14.14
CA GLN A 163 -2.46 10.94 -14.74
C GLN A 163 -3.58 10.51 -13.77
N ASN A 164 -3.26 9.69 -12.77
CA ASN A 164 -4.20 9.20 -11.75
C ASN A 164 -3.79 9.67 -10.35
N ILE A 165 -3.38 10.94 -10.23
CA ILE A 165 -2.79 11.48 -8.99
C ILE A 165 -3.81 11.77 -7.89
N GLU A 166 -5.08 12.02 -8.25
CA GLU A 166 -6.16 12.35 -7.29
C GLU A 166 -6.34 11.36 -6.13
N PRO A 167 -6.32 10.03 -6.34
CA PRO A 167 -6.42 9.06 -5.24
C PRO A 167 -5.12 8.85 -4.46
N ILE A 168 -3.98 9.39 -4.92
CA ILE A 168 -2.67 9.21 -4.27
C ILE A 168 -2.56 10.15 -3.08
N ASP A 169 -1.94 9.70 -1.99
CA ASP A 169 -1.70 10.57 -0.84
C ASP A 169 -0.86 11.80 -1.22
N GLU A 170 -1.12 12.93 -0.57
CA GLU A 170 -0.52 14.22 -0.91
C GLU A 170 1.02 14.19 -0.92
N THR A 171 1.64 13.44 -0.01
CA THR A 171 3.10 13.35 0.10
C THR A 171 3.68 12.55 -1.07
N THR A 172 3.10 11.39 -1.37
CA THR A 172 3.51 10.56 -2.51
C THR A 172 3.24 11.27 -3.83
N ALA A 173 2.09 11.94 -3.98
CA ALA A 173 1.75 12.75 -5.14
C ALA A 173 2.80 13.86 -5.40
N LEU A 174 3.21 14.58 -4.35
CA LEU A 174 4.27 15.58 -4.46
C LEU A 174 5.59 14.95 -4.94
N HIS A 175 6.01 13.82 -4.38
CA HIS A 175 7.22 13.12 -4.81
C HIS A 175 7.14 12.61 -6.25
N VAL A 176 5.98 12.13 -6.70
CA VAL A 176 5.75 11.77 -8.11
C VAL A 176 5.98 12.97 -9.01
N CYS A 177 5.41 14.13 -8.67
CA CYS A 177 5.60 15.37 -9.45
C CYS A 177 7.08 15.80 -9.48
N LEU A 178 7.76 15.81 -8.34
CA LEU A 178 9.17 16.23 -8.26
C LEU A 178 10.08 15.32 -9.10
N LEU A 179 9.92 14.00 -8.97
CA LEU A 179 10.71 13.05 -9.77
C LEU A 179 10.38 13.14 -11.26
N LEU A 180 9.11 13.41 -11.62
CA LEU A 180 8.71 13.61 -13.01
C LEU A 180 9.28 14.89 -13.60
N LEU A 181 9.44 15.96 -12.81
CA LEU A 181 10.15 17.17 -13.24
C LEU A 181 11.63 16.89 -13.51
N ASP A 182 12.29 16.16 -12.62
CA ASP A 182 13.71 15.77 -12.80
C ASP A 182 13.87 14.90 -14.06
N ALA A 183 12.97 13.93 -14.26
CA ALA A 183 12.96 13.10 -15.46
C ALA A 183 12.71 13.91 -16.74
N ALA A 184 11.70 14.78 -16.75
CA ALA A 184 11.39 15.65 -17.89
C ALA A 184 12.52 16.64 -18.20
N PHE A 185 13.21 17.14 -17.17
CA PHE A 185 14.37 18.01 -17.33
C PHE A 185 15.52 17.28 -18.02
N VAL A 186 15.88 16.08 -17.55
CA VAL A 186 16.98 15.29 -18.13
C VAL A 186 16.65 14.82 -19.55
N THR A 187 15.40 14.48 -19.84
CA THR A 187 14.96 14.09 -21.18
C THR A 187 14.61 15.26 -22.09
N GLN A 188 14.69 16.49 -21.61
CA GLN A 188 14.37 17.73 -22.33
C GLN A 188 12.92 17.79 -22.84
N ASP A 189 11.99 17.16 -22.13
CA ASP A 189 10.55 17.22 -22.44
C ASP A 189 9.91 18.46 -21.81
N ALA A 190 10.05 19.60 -22.49
CA ALA A 190 9.55 20.89 -22.02
C ALA A 190 8.03 20.93 -21.85
N SER A 191 7.27 20.19 -22.66
CA SER A 191 5.80 20.14 -22.56
C SER A 191 5.40 19.49 -21.24
N LYS A 192 5.96 18.31 -20.96
CA LYS A 192 5.69 17.58 -19.73
C LYS A 192 6.14 18.35 -18.50
N PHE A 193 7.32 18.98 -18.57
CA PHE A 193 7.81 19.84 -17.49
C PHE A 193 6.80 20.95 -17.17
N ALA A 194 6.30 21.65 -18.20
CA ALA A 194 5.31 22.71 -18.03
C ALA A 194 3.98 22.19 -17.46
N ASP A 195 3.50 21.03 -17.92
CA ASP A 195 2.27 20.41 -17.41
C ASP A 195 2.35 20.10 -15.91
N VAL A 196 3.49 19.56 -15.46
CA VAL A 196 3.71 19.22 -14.04
C VAL A 196 3.85 20.48 -13.19
N ILE A 197 4.54 21.52 -13.65
CA ILE A 197 4.62 22.81 -12.94
C ILE A 197 3.22 23.42 -12.78
N ASN A 198 2.42 23.47 -13.84
CA ASN A 198 1.07 24.01 -13.80
C ASN A 198 0.14 23.22 -12.85
N TYR A 199 0.34 21.90 -12.74
CA TYR A 199 -0.34 21.11 -11.71
C TYR A 199 0.12 21.51 -10.31
N LEU A 200 1.44 21.57 -10.06
CA LEU A 200 1.99 21.91 -8.74
C LEU A 200 1.55 23.30 -8.27
N GLU A 201 1.51 24.29 -9.15
CA GLU A 201 1.02 25.64 -8.83
C GLU A 201 -0.45 25.64 -8.40
N LYS A 202 -1.28 24.78 -9.00
CA LYS A 202 -2.71 24.67 -8.66
C LYS A 202 -2.95 23.87 -7.39
N ALA A 203 -2.22 22.77 -7.22
CA ALA A 203 -2.41 21.83 -6.12
C ALA A 203 -1.72 22.30 -4.83
N PHE A 204 -0.53 22.89 -4.95
CA PHE A 204 0.34 23.25 -3.82
C PHE A 204 0.71 24.74 -3.77
N GLY A 205 0.38 25.53 -4.79
CA GLY A 205 0.68 26.95 -4.82
C GLY A 205 -0.10 27.70 -3.75
N VAL A 206 0.62 28.33 -2.81
CA VAL A 206 0.01 29.24 -1.84
C VAL A 206 -0.41 30.50 -2.59
N SER A 207 -1.71 30.62 -2.89
CA SER A 207 -2.25 31.87 -3.39
C SER A 207 -2.12 32.93 -2.30
N TYR A 208 -1.10 33.79 -2.37
CA TYR A 208 -1.13 35.06 -1.67
C TYR A 208 -2.26 35.89 -2.28
N LYS A 209 -3.43 35.89 -1.63
CA LYS A 209 -4.45 36.88 -1.90
C LYS A 209 -3.95 38.22 -1.32
N PRO A 210 -3.80 39.27 -2.14
CA PRO A 210 -3.47 40.61 -1.65
C PRO A 210 -4.57 41.17 -0.75
#